data_AF-A0A950V1G3-F1
#
_entry.id   AF-A0A950V1G3-F1
#
_cell.length_a   1.000
_cell.length_b   1.000
_cell.length_c   1.000
_cell.angle_alpha   90.00
_cell.angle_beta   90.00
_cell.angle_gamma   90.00
#
_symmetry.space_group_name_H-M   'P 1'
#
loop_
_entity.id
_entity.type
_entity.pdbx_description
1 polymer ?
#
loop_
_entity_poly.entity_id
_entity_poly.type
_entity_poly.pdbx_seq_one_letter_code
_entity_poly.pdbx_strand_id
1 'polypeptide(L)'
;MRADLGLILSEPLPSGFSKWTQSGHSAVYLSNVCADSPLHLRLCHDGENGAVISNYSDFKEDLRVEWNAVPLNVFLYGVEDASLRPLYASRELRLALQQRFRTIYLHGLCSRDACLHDLEANWRDLVAERFVRGIYIFEVKTSLEQDERFIAEFNSRPNVNRYSGFRNNCANFALRVVNFYFPHAAHGDRLNDFGVVSPKGISRSFAHYAARHKELNYRVLHLAQMPGDFPASAEVRSATELAFRSKRFILPMLWRTHEFVLFSATYLLTGRFNPQKEFEHHAASAVGAPEQWNAYRSEYEHLLSDDAELRKLSIPKIAEEYDQHAAIDVDSTGSSWVQIPDEGGARRVGLDASNVLSTDSDHELAYRVLLAKAAAELKSSARNRESLADFERDWKLLQQSQLARGENASPADNATATLTSNQQ
;
A
#
# COMPACT_ATOMS: atom_id res chain seq x y z
N MET A 1 23.80 9.53 -0.22
CA MET A 1 22.69 8.72 -0.78
C MET A 1 22.68 7.36 -0.10
N ARG A 2 21.49 6.83 0.13
CA ARG A 2 21.27 5.54 0.78
C ARG A 2 21.01 4.51 -0.33
N ALA A 3 21.80 3.45 -0.41
CA ALA A 3 21.67 2.39 -1.41
C ALA A 3 21.28 1.09 -0.71
N ASP A 4 20.06 0.63 -0.98
CA ASP A 4 19.47 -0.56 -0.42
C ASP A 4 18.63 -1.27 -1.49
N LEU A 5 18.54 -2.59 -1.33
CA LEU A 5 17.61 -3.45 -2.03
C LEU A 5 16.55 -3.92 -1.03
N GLY A 6 15.28 -3.74 -1.38
CA GLY A 6 14.12 -4.27 -0.67
C GLY A 6 13.41 -5.35 -1.48
N LEU A 7 13.35 -6.59 -0.97
CA LEU A 7 12.42 -7.58 -1.51
C LEU A 7 11.02 -7.28 -0.96
N ILE A 8 10.10 -6.94 -1.86
CA ILE A 8 8.71 -6.64 -1.51
C ILE A 8 7.90 -7.94 -1.49
N LEU A 9 7.12 -8.11 -0.42
CA LEU A 9 6.06 -9.10 -0.30
C LEU A 9 4.73 -8.40 -0.03
N SER A 10 3.91 -8.29 -1.06
CA SER A 10 2.57 -7.71 -0.95
C SER A 10 1.56 -8.80 -0.62
N GLU A 11 0.62 -8.48 0.26
CA GLU A 11 -0.44 -9.39 0.68
C GLU A 11 -1.40 -9.74 -0.47
N PRO A 12 -2.07 -10.91 -0.45
CA PRO A 12 -2.96 -11.31 -1.54
C PRO A 12 -4.12 -10.35 -1.72
N LEU A 13 -4.48 -10.09 -2.98
CA LEU A 13 -5.67 -9.32 -3.32
C LEU A 13 -6.94 -10.11 -2.97
N PRO A 14 -8.03 -9.43 -2.56
CA PRO A 14 -9.29 -10.07 -2.22
C PRO A 14 -10.08 -10.59 -3.45
N SER A 15 -9.57 -10.34 -4.66
CA SER A 15 -10.18 -10.66 -5.95
C SER A 15 -9.26 -11.52 -6.84
N GLY A 16 -9.80 -11.95 -7.98
CA GLY A 16 -9.06 -12.68 -9.00
C GLY A 16 -8.42 -13.99 -8.52
N PHE A 17 -7.35 -14.41 -9.21
CA PHE A 17 -6.59 -15.62 -8.88
C PHE A 17 -5.86 -15.53 -7.53
N SER A 18 -5.56 -14.31 -7.06
CA SER A 18 -4.92 -14.07 -5.77
C SER A 18 -5.81 -14.50 -4.59
N LYS A 19 -7.13 -14.30 -4.69
CA LYS A 19 -8.11 -14.79 -3.69
C LYS A 19 -8.05 -16.32 -3.50
N TRP A 20 -7.74 -17.04 -4.58
CA TRP A 20 -7.71 -18.51 -4.58
C TRP A 20 -6.41 -19.05 -4.01
N THR A 21 -5.29 -18.47 -4.41
CA THR A 21 -3.94 -18.97 -4.07
C THR A 21 -3.37 -18.36 -2.80
N GLN A 22 -3.85 -17.18 -2.38
CA GLN A 22 -3.32 -16.43 -1.24
C GLN A 22 -1.79 -16.25 -1.27
N SER A 23 -1.19 -16.30 -2.47
CA SER A 23 0.26 -16.32 -2.67
C SER A 23 0.92 -14.97 -2.43
N GLY A 24 0.14 -13.88 -2.43
CA GLY A 24 0.67 -12.53 -2.48
C GLY A 24 1.30 -12.20 -3.83
N HIS A 25 2.10 -11.13 -3.84
CA HIS A 25 2.88 -10.67 -4.98
C HIS A 25 4.31 -10.30 -4.53
N SER A 26 5.29 -10.44 -5.43
CA SER A 26 6.66 -10.00 -5.17
C SER A 26 7.12 -8.98 -6.19
N ALA A 27 7.81 -7.96 -5.69
CA ALA A 27 8.50 -6.93 -6.45
C ALA A 27 9.84 -6.63 -5.77
N VAL A 28 10.67 -5.78 -6.39
CA VAL A 28 11.92 -5.33 -5.78
C VAL A 28 11.95 -3.81 -5.72
N TYR A 29 12.27 -3.29 -4.56
CA TYR A 29 12.56 -1.89 -4.30
C TYR A 29 14.08 -1.65 -4.35
N LEU A 30 14.49 -0.56 -4.98
CA LEU A 30 15.89 -0.12 -5.03
C LEU A 30 15.94 1.36 -4.66
N SER A 31 16.59 1.70 -3.55
CA SER A 31 16.53 3.07 -3.00
C SER A 31 17.42 4.10 -3.73
N ASN A 32 18.37 3.63 -4.53
CA ASN A 32 19.30 4.46 -5.30
C ASN A 32 19.20 4.23 -6.82
N VAL A 33 18.24 3.41 -7.26
CA VAL A 33 17.86 3.25 -8.66
C VAL A 33 16.48 3.84 -8.87
N CYS A 34 16.35 4.76 -9.81
CA CYS A 34 15.13 5.48 -10.13
C CYS A 34 14.68 5.17 -11.56
N ALA A 35 13.37 5.29 -11.80
CA ALA A 35 12.79 5.15 -13.13
C ALA A 35 12.94 6.46 -13.91
N ASP A 36 13.61 6.41 -15.05
CA ASP A 36 13.62 7.50 -16.04
C ASP A 36 12.36 7.44 -16.90
N SER A 37 11.92 6.22 -17.21
CA SER A 37 10.60 5.88 -17.73
C SER A 37 10.19 4.52 -17.16
N PRO A 38 8.94 4.04 -17.37
CA PRO A 38 8.55 2.70 -16.94
C PRO A 38 9.48 1.59 -17.42
N LEU A 39 10.19 1.79 -18.54
CA LEU A 39 11.05 0.79 -19.18
C LEU A 39 12.54 1.13 -19.14
N HIS A 40 12.94 2.19 -18.43
CA HIS A 40 14.33 2.65 -18.39
C HIS A 40 14.73 3.09 -16.99
N LEU A 41 15.87 2.59 -16.53
CA LEU A 41 16.41 2.86 -15.19
C LEU A 41 17.56 3.86 -15.24
N ARG A 42 17.76 4.57 -14.14
CA ARG A 42 18.92 5.45 -13.90
C ARG A 42 19.26 5.51 -12.43
N LEU A 43 20.40 6.10 -12.09
CA LEU A 43 20.66 6.48 -10.70
C LEU A 43 19.68 7.56 -10.26
N CYS A 44 19.34 7.53 -8.97
CA CYS A 44 18.52 8.57 -8.36
C CYS A 44 19.28 9.90 -8.24
N HIS A 45 18.56 11.00 -8.40
CA HIS A 45 18.97 12.34 -8.03
C HIS A 45 18.65 12.61 -6.56
N ASP A 46 19.19 13.71 -6.03
CA ASP A 46 18.92 14.14 -4.66
C ASP A 46 17.40 14.37 -4.45
N GLY A 47 16.89 13.83 -3.35
CA GLY A 47 15.46 13.91 -2.97
C GLY A 47 14.58 12.80 -3.54
N GLU A 48 15.07 11.98 -4.48
CA GLU A 48 14.31 10.84 -4.98
C GLU A 48 14.39 9.64 -4.02
N ASN A 49 13.30 8.87 -3.95
CA ASN A 49 13.13 7.77 -3.00
C ASN A 49 13.29 6.39 -3.66
N GLY A 50 13.95 6.30 -4.81
CA GLY A 50 14.10 5.04 -5.53
C GLY A 50 12.86 4.61 -6.30
N ALA A 51 12.94 3.42 -6.89
CA ALA A 51 11.90 2.82 -7.70
C ALA A 51 11.59 1.38 -7.27
N VAL A 52 10.35 0.97 -7.55
CA VAL A 52 9.90 -0.41 -7.47
C VAL A 52 9.85 -0.98 -8.88
N ILE A 53 10.56 -2.10 -9.07
CA ILE A 53 10.52 -2.89 -10.30
C ILE A 53 9.73 -4.17 -10.06
N SER A 54 8.77 -4.45 -10.95
CA SER A 54 7.83 -5.55 -10.76
C SER A 54 7.48 -6.20 -12.10
N ASN A 55 7.14 -7.49 -12.05
CA ASN A 55 6.71 -8.29 -13.20
C ASN A 55 5.29 -8.80 -12.98
N TYR A 56 4.44 -8.67 -14.00
CA TYR A 56 3.08 -9.19 -14.02
C TYR A 56 2.84 -10.06 -15.25
N SER A 57 1.69 -10.73 -15.26
CA SER A 57 1.26 -11.58 -16.38
C SER A 57 1.14 -10.81 -17.68
N ASP A 58 0.50 -9.66 -17.65
CA ASP A 58 0.30 -8.80 -18.81
C ASP A 58 -0.07 -7.40 -18.34
N PHE A 59 0.84 -6.43 -18.50
CA PHE A 59 0.56 -5.04 -18.16
C PHE A 59 -0.60 -4.46 -18.97
N LYS A 60 -1.00 -5.08 -20.09
CA LYS A 60 -1.99 -4.58 -21.06
C LYS A 60 -1.59 -3.28 -21.75
N GLU A 61 -0.32 -2.91 -21.65
CA GLU A 61 0.29 -1.87 -22.47
C GLU A 61 0.42 -2.28 -23.94
N ASP A 62 0.74 -1.33 -24.81
CA ASP A 62 0.93 -1.58 -26.23
C ASP A 62 2.10 -2.53 -26.50
N LEU A 63 3.12 -2.45 -25.63
CA LEU A 63 4.29 -3.32 -25.59
C LEU A 63 4.13 -4.44 -24.55
N ARG A 64 4.55 -5.65 -24.92
CA ARG A 64 4.54 -6.82 -24.02
C ARG A 64 5.87 -6.94 -23.28
N VAL A 65 6.04 -6.09 -22.27
CA VAL A 65 7.26 -5.98 -21.46
C VAL A 65 7.23 -6.90 -20.24
N GLU A 66 8.39 -7.43 -19.83
CA GLU A 66 8.50 -8.28 -18.64
C GLU A 66 8.33 -7.46 -17.37
N TRP A 67 8.92 -6.27 -17.31
CA TRP A 67 8.91 -5.46 -16.09
C TRP A 67 8.63 -4.00 -16.39
N ASN A 68 8.05 -3.35 -15.38
CA ASN A 68 7.95 -1.90 -15.28
C ASN A 68 8.63 -1.43 -14.00
N ALA A 69 9.22 -0.24 -14.05
CA ALA A 69 9.73 0.48 -12.90
C ALA A 69 8.87 1.72 -12.63
N VAL A 70 8.49 1.93 -11.37
CA VAL A 70 7.72 3.11 -10.94
C VAL A 70 8.36 3.73 -9.70
N PRO A 71 8.26 5.06 -9.47
CA PRO A 71 8.71 5.67 -8.23
C PRO A 71 8.08 4.99 -7.00
N LEU A 72 8.82 4.88 -5.90
CA LEU A 72 8.33 4.21 -4.68
C LEU A 72 6.99 4.79 -4.20
N ASN A 73 6.86 6.10 -4.15
CA ASN A 73 5.64 6.76 -3.66
C ASN A 73 4.45 6.53 -4.61
N VAL A 74 4.69 6.42 -5.92
CA VAL A 74 3.64 6.07 -6.88
C VAL A 74 3.16 4.64 -6.62
N PHE A 75 4.10 3.71 -6.40
CA PHE A 75 3.78 2.34 -6.02
C PHE A 75 2.95 2.26 -4.75
N LEU A 76 3.33 2.99 -3.71
CA LEU A 76 2.66 2.93 -2.41
C LEU A 76 1.34 3.70 -2.36
N TYR A 77 1.33 4.93 -2.88
CA TYR A 77 0.28 5.93 -2.68
C TYR A 77 -0.33 6.50 -3.96
N GLY A 78 0.26 6.23 -5.13
CA GLY A 78 -0.21 6.74 -6.42
C GLY A 78 0.25 8.17 -6.75
N VAL A 79 1.16 8.73 -5.95
CA VAL A 79 1.70 10.09 -6.08
C VAL A 79 3.22 10.09 -5.97
N GLU A 80 3.90 11.06 -6.55
CA GLU A 80 5.36 11.13 -6.54
C GLU A 80 5.93 11.63 -5.20
N ASP A 81 5.24 12.59 -4.58
CA ASP A 81 5.61 13.17 -3.29
C ASP A 81 4.88 12.48 -2.13
N ALA A 82 5.61 12.15 -1.07
CA ALA A 82 5.05 11.57 0.15
C ALA A 82 4.16 12.55 0.92
N SER A 83 4.31 13.88 0.74
CA SER A 83 3.40 14.87 1.34
C SER A 83 1.99 14.81 0.75
N LEU A 84 1.87 14.38 -0.51
CA LEU A 84 0.60 14.19 -1.23
C LEU A 84 -0.04 12.84 -0.92
N ARG A 85 0.45 12.12 0.10
CA ARG A 85 -0.12 10.85 0.56
C ARG A 85 -1.62 11.03 0.82
N PRO A 86 -2.49 10.22 0.18
CA PRO A 86 -3.90 10.24 0.49
C PRO A 86 -4.19 9.84 1.95
N LEU A 87 -5.27 10.37 2.52
CA LEU A 87 -5.65 10.09 3.90
C LEU A 87 -6.41 8.78 4.05
N TYR A 88 -7.14 8.36 3.01
CA TYR A 88 -7.89 7.12 2.97
C TYR A 88 -7.86 6.51 1.57
N ALA A 89 -8.33 5.27 1.47
CA ALA A 89 -8.40 4.53 0.22
C ALA A 89 -9.84 4.36 -0.25
N SER A 90 -10.25 5.06 -1.32
CA SER A 90 -11.44 4.68 -2.09
C SER A 90 -11.10 4.16 -3.48
N ARG A 91 -12.04 3.44 -4.08
CA ARG A 91 -11.94 2.97 -5.46
C ARG A 91 -11.80 4.11 -6.45
N GLU A 92 -12.62 5.13 -6.34
CA GLU A 92 -12.69 6.27 -7.26
C GLU A 92 -11.41 7.10 -7.16
N LEU A 93 -10.88 7.30 -5.95
CA LEU A 93 -9.60 7.96 -5.74
C LEU A 93 -8.45 7.15 -6.36
N ARG A 94 -8.41 5.83 -6.16
CA ARG A 94 -7.39 4.98 -6.79
C ARG A 94 -7.47 5.04 -8.31
N LEU A 95 -8.66 5.08 -8.89
CA LEU A 95 -8.86 5.21 -10.33
C LEU A 95 -8.37 6.57 -10.85
N ALA A 96 -8.63 7.66 -10.13
CA ALA A 96 -8.14 8.99 -10.49
C ALA A 96 -6.60 9.05 -10.46
N LEU A 97 -5.97 8.50 -9.42
CA LEU A 97 -4.51 8.40 -9.31
C LEU A 97 -3.90 7.55 -10.43
N GLN A 98 -4.51 6.40 -10.74
CA GLN A 98 -4.10 5.54 -11.86
C GLN A 98 -4.22 6.25 -13.20
N GLN A 99 -5.31 7.00 -13.41
CA GLN A 99 -5.53 7.75 -14.64
C GLN A 99 -4.50 8.86 -14.82
N ARG A 100 -4.14 9.58 -13.74
CA ARG A 100 -3.05 10.55 -13.74
C ARG A 100 -1.72 9.88 -14.06
N PHE A 101 -1.39 8.78 -13.37
CA PHE A 101 -0.17 8.01 -13.63
C PHE A 101 -0.04 7.60 -15.11
N ARG A 102 -1.12 7.05 -15.69
CA ARG A 102 -1.16 6.66 -17.11
C ARG A 102 -0.86 7.85 -18.02
N THR A 103 -1.44 9.00 -17.72
CA THR A 103 -1.30 10.22 -18.54
C THR A 103 0.13 10.76 -18.48
N ILE A 104 0.79 10.68 -17.33
CA ILE A 104 2.15 11.21 -17.13
C ILE A 104 3.22 10.22 -17.62
N TYR A 105 3.12 8.94 -17.25
CA TYR A 105 4.22 7.98 -17.41
C TYR A 105 4.01 6.95 -18.51
N LEU A 106 2.76 6.63 -18.84
CA LEU A 106 2.45 5.64 -19.88
C LEU A 106 2.12 6.30 -21.22
N HIS A 107 2.41 7.59 -21.36
CA HIS A 107 2.31 8.29 -22.63
C HIS A 107 3.23 7.63 -23.67
N GLY A 108 2.65 7.08 -24.74
CA GLY A 108 3.38 6.33 -25.77
C GLY A 108 3.53 4.82 -25.50
N LEU A 109 3.16 4.34 -24.30
CA LEU A 109 3.05 2.91 -23.98
C LEU A 109 1.59 2.45 -23.93
N CYS A 110 0.64 3.37 -23.92
CA CYS A 110 -0.78 3.12 -23.65
C CYS A 110 -1.69 3.89 -24.62
N SER A 111 -1.88 3.33 -25.83
CA SER A 111 -2.77 3.90 -26.86
C SER A 111 -3.95 3.00 -27.21
N ARG A 112 -3.90 1.70 -26.88
CA ARG A 112 -5.00 0.76 -27.15
C ARG A 112 -6.05 0.76 -26.06
N ASP A 113 -7.29 0.45 -26.46
CA ASP A 113 -8.47 0.36 -25.59
C ASP A 113 -8.23 -0.48 -24.33
N ALA A 114 -7.61 -1.65 -24.48
CA ALA A 114 -7.27 -2.53 -23.36
C ALA A 114 -6.34 -1.86 -22.33
N CYS A 115 -5.46 -0.95 -22.74
CA CYS A 115 -4.62 -0.22 -21.79
C CYS A 115 -5.41 0.93 -21.12
N LEU A 116 -6.27 1.59 -21.88
CA LEU A 116 -7.01 2.79 -21.46
C LEU A 116 -8.15 2.48 -20.50
N HIS A 117 -8.94 1.45 -20.78
CA HIS A 117 -10.25 1.23 -20.18
C HIS A 117 -10.37 -0.08 -19.39
N ASP A 118 -9.46 -1.04 -19.58
CA ASP A 118 -9.46 -2.28 -18.80
C ASP A 118 -9.06 -1.99 -17.35
N LEU A 119 -9.99 -2.24 -16.43
CA LEU A 119 -9.75 -2.10 -14.99
C LEU A 119 -8.90 -3.25 -14.42
N GLU A 120 -8.72 -4.33 -15.19
CA GLU A 120 -7.87 -5.48 -14.83
C GLU A 120 -6.46 -5.40 -15.44
N ALA A 121 -6.12 -4.30 -16.14
CA ALA A 121 -4.78 -4.06 -16.67
C ALA A 121 -3.72 -4.07 -15.57
N ASN A 122 -2.69 -4.94 -15.66
CA ASN A 122 -1.75 -5.11 -14.55
C ASN A 122 -0.85 -3.88 -14.29
N TRP A 123 -0.75 -2.91 -15.21
CA TRP A 123 -0.04 -1.65 -14.89
C TRP A 123 -0.70 -0.89 -13.74
N ARG A 124 -2.01 -1.05 -13.56
CA ARG A 124 -2.80 -0.44 -12.48
C ARG A 124 -2.39 -0.95 -11.09
N ASP A 125 -1.86 -2.17 -11.02
CA ASP A 125 -1.38 -2.74 -9.76
C ASP A 125 -0.06 -2.12 -9.32
N LEU A 126 0.64 -1.37 -10.17
CA LEU A 126 1.83 -0.60 -9.81
C LEU A 126 1.50 0.76 -9.17
N VAL A 127 0.23 1.09 -8.95
CA VAL A 127 -0.20 2.41 -8.51
C VAL A 127 -1.10 2.28 -7.27
N ALA A 128 -0.71 2.98 -6.21
CA ALA A 128 -1.43 3.05 -4.93
C ALA A 128 -1.71 1.66 -4.31
N GLU A 129 -0.68 0.81 -4.26
CA GLU A 129 -0.82 -0.58 -3.83
C GLU A 129 -1.27 -0.72 -2.37
N ARG A 130 -0.92 0.26 -1.50
CA ARG A 130 -1.39 0.28 -0.10
C ARG A 130 -2.90 0.47 0.04
N PHE A 131 -3.62 0.90 -1.00
CA PHE A 131 -5.08 1.01 -0.93
C PHE A 131 -5.73 -0.37 -0.80
N VAL A 132 -5.15 -1.38 -1.45
CA VAL A 132 -5.79 -2.68 -1.63
C VAL A 132 -5.11 -3.81 -0.89
N ARG A 133 -3.89 -3.59 -0.38
CA ARG A 133 -3.15 -4.61 0.38
C ARG A 133 -2.07 -4.04 1.29
N GLY A 134 -1.74 -4.79 2.34
CA GLY A 134 -0.54 -4.58 3.17
C GLY A 134 0.73 -5.05 2.45
N ILE A 135 1.88 -4.50 2.85
CA ILE A 135 3.16 -4.73 2.17
C ILE A 135 4.28 -4.90 3.20
N TYR A 136 5.08 -5.97 3.06
CA TYR A 136 6.35 -6.12 3.76
C TYR A 136 7.51 -5.82 2.82
N ILE A 137 8.55 -5.16 3.32
CA ILE A 137 9.80 -4.92 2.59
C ILE A 137 10.95 -5.47 3.41
N PHE A 138 11.61 -6.50 2.90
CA PHE A 138 12.80 -7.09 3.49
C PHE A 138 14.00 -6.39 2.88
N GLU A 139 14.71 -5.57 3.63
CA GLU A 139 15.68 -4.62 3.08
C GLU A 139 17.09 -4.84 3.60
N VAL A 140 18.06 -4.70 2.70
CA VAL A 140 19.50 -4.83 2.94
C VAL A 140 20.26 -3.75 2.19
N LYS A 141 21.42 -3.38 2.71
CA LYS A 141 22.33 -2.43 2.03
C LYS A 141 22.90 -3.00 0.74
N THR A 142 22.93 -2.18 -0.29
CA THR A 142 23.68 -2.37 -1.53
C THR A 142 24.82 -1.36 -1.63
N SER A 143 25.48 -1.32 -2.77
CA SER A 143 26.52 -0.36 -3.11
C SER A 143 26.23 0.31 -4.44
N LEU A 144 26.77 1.52 -4.63
CA LEU A 144 26.65 2.27 -5.88
C LEU A 144 27.07 1.43 -7.09
N GLU A 145 28.18 0.71 -6.99
CA GLU A 145 28.69 -0.14 -8.09
C GLU A 145 27.70 -1.27 -8.46
N GLN A 146 27.03 -1.87 -7.46
CA GLN A 146 26.01 -2.88 -7.74
C GLN A 146 24.79 -2.27 -8.45
N ASP A 147 24.36 -1.08 -8.04
CA ASP A 147 23.23 -0.37 -8.66
C ASP A 147 23.56 0.03 -10.11
N GLU A 148 24.75 0.58 -10.36
CA GLU A 148 25.22 0.93 -11.71
C GLU A 148 25.28 -0.29 -12.63
N ARG A 149 25.80 -1.42 -12.13
CA ARG A 149 25.82 -2.68 -12.87
C ARG A 149 24.41 -3.19 -13.18
N PHE A 150 23.50 -3.08 -12.22
CA PHE A 150 22.11 -3.47 -12.40
C PHE A 150 21.43 -2.63 -13.47
N ILE A 151 21.58 -1.30 -13.42
CA ILE A 151 21.06 -0.37 -14.42
C ILE A 151 21.59 -0.72 -15.82
N ALA A 152 22.91 -0.90 -15.96
CA ALA A 152 23.52 -1.24 -17.25
C ALA A 152 23.01 -2.57 -17.82
N GLU A 153 22.85 -3.59 -16.98
CA GLU A 153 22.32 -4.90 -17.38
C GLU A 153 20.84 -4.79 -17.82
N PHE A 154 19.99 -4.13 -17.03
CA PHE A 154 18.55 -4.07 -17.30
C PHE A 154 18.20 -3.17 -18.48
N ASN A 155 18.95 -2.08 -18.69
CA ASN A 155 18.73 -1.19 -19.83
C ASN A 155 19.30 -1.73 -21.15
N SER A 156 20.30 -2.64 -21.10
CA SER A 156 20.92 -3.19 -22.32
C SER A 156 20.18 -4.41 -22.89
N ARG A 157 19.35 -5.08 -22.08
CA ARG A 157 18.64 -6.30 -22.49
C ARG A 157 17.24 -6.01 -23.03
N PRO A 158 16.75 -6.80 -24.00
CA PRO A 158 15.36 -6.71 -24.42
C PRO A 158 14.40 -7.01 -23.26
N ASN A 159 13.55 -6.04 -22.91
CA ASN A 159 12.50 -6.20 -21.91
C ASN A 159 11.28 -6.90 -22.55
N VAL A 160 11.26 -8.25 -22.53
CA VAL A 160 10.24 -9.05 -23.23
C VAL A 160 9.55 -10.01 -22.27
N ASN A 161 8.23 -9.89 -22.16
CA ASN A 161 7.46 -10.72 -21.25
C ASN A 161 7.41 -12.19 -21.69
N ARG A 162 7.83 -13.09 -20.79
CA ARG A 162 7.71 -14.55 -20.94
C ARG A 162 6.96 -15.18 -19.77
N TYR A 163 5.98 -14.46 -19.21
CA TYR A 163 5.30 -14.87 -17.98
C TYR A 163 4.67 -16.26 -18.10
N SER A 164 4.83 -17.04 -17.04
CA SER A 164 4.16 -18.31 -16.80
C SER A 164 3.98 -18.49 -15.29
N GLY A 165 2.73 -18.60 -14.83
CA GLY A 165 2.40 -18.59 -13.40
C GLY A 165 3.18 -19.61 -12.54
N PHE A 166 3.60 -20.74 -13.12
CA PHE A 166 4.36 -21.78 -12.41
C PHE A 166 5.87 -21.75 -12.61
N ARG A 167 6.38 -21.12 -13.68
CA ARG A 167 7.80 -21.23 -14.09
C ARG A 167 8.52 -19.89 -14.25
N ASN A 168 7.79 -18.84 -14.61
CA ASN A 168 8.32 -17.50 -14.80
C ASN A 168 7.28 -16.48 -14.34
N ASN A 169 7.15 -16.33 -13.03
CA ASN A 169 6.20 -15.41 -12.40
C ASN A 169 6.92 -14.26 -11.68
N CYS A 170 6.16 -13.43 -10.96
CA CYS A 170 6.68 -12.31 -10.19
C CYS A 170 7.76 -12.72 -9.17
N ALA A 171 7.61 -13.88 -8.52
CA ALA A 171 8.60 -14.39 -7.57
C ALA A 171 9.85 -14.91 -8.28
N ASN A 172 9.74 -15.52 -9.46
CA ASN A 172 10.92 -15.85 -10.26
C ASN A 172 11.68 -14.60 -10.69
N PHE A 173 10.97 -13.56 -11.12
CA PHE A 173 11.57 -12.27 -11.47
C PHE A 173 12.30 -11.64 -10.28
N ALA A 174 11.61 -11.47 -9.14
CA ALA A 174 12.19 -10.88 -7.94
C ALA A 174 13.38 -11.69 -7.42
N LEU A 175 13.32 -13.03 -7.45
CA LEU A 175 14.45 -13.90 -7.13
C LEU A 175 15.66 -13.61 -8.01
N ARG A 176 15.48 -13.42 -9.33
CA ARG A 176 16.59 -13.13 -10.25
C ARG A 176 17.23 -11.77 -9.93
N VAL A 177 16.42 -10.76 -9.64
CA VAL A 177 16.91 -9.44 -9.23
C VAL A 177 17.69 -9.54 -7.93
N VAL A 178 17.12 -10.17 -6.88
CA VAL A 178 17.82 -10.35 -5.60
C VAL A 178 19.15 -11.09 -5.79
N ASN A 179 19.15 -12.17 -6.57
CA ASN A 179 20.36 -12.98 -6.81
C ASN A 179 21.38 -12.30 -7.74
N PHE A 180 21.00 -11.25 -8.48
CA PHE A 180 21.95 -10.41 -9.19
C PHE A 180 22.83 -9.63 -8.22
N TYR A 181 22.23 -9.06 -7.17
CA TYR A 181 22.95 -8.33 -6.12
C TYR A 181 23.66 -9.27 -5.15
N PHE A 182 22.98 -10.34 -4.72
CA PHE A 182 23.44 -11.27 -3.69
C PHE A 182 23.25 -12.71 -4.16
N PRO A 183 24.27 -13.31 -4.82
CA PRO A 183 24.17 -14.66 -5.35
C PRO A 183 23.67 -15.67 -4.30
N HIS A 184 22.65 -16.44 -4.66
CA HIS A 184 22.01 -17.46 -3.82
C HIS A 184 21.26 -16.95 -2.57
N ALA A 185 21.03 -15.66 -2.44
CA ALA A 185 20.28 -15.11 -1.31
C ALA A 185 18.79 -15.47 -1.32
N ALA A 186 18.19 -15.60 -2.51
CA ALA A 186 16.79 -15.98 -2.67
C ALA A 186 16.64 -17.31 -3.44
N HIS A 187 15.79 -18.19 -2.94
CA HIS A 187 15.39 -19.43 -3.60
C HIS A 187 13.96 -19.84 -3.21
N GLY A 188 13.30 -20.63 -4.07
CA GLY A 188 11.96 -21.14 -3.78
C GLY A 188 11.94 -22.14 -2.63
N ASP A 189 10.79 -22.24 -1.96
CA ASP A 189 10.51 -23.27 -0.95
C ASP A 189 9.84 -24.48 -1.61
N ARG A 190 10.66 -25.35 -2.20
CA ARG A 190 10.17 -26.46 -3.04
C ARG A 190 9.23 -27.41 -2.31
N LEU A 191 9.36 -27.56 -0.99
CA LEU A 191 8.51 -28.45 -0.20
C LEU A 191 7.15 -27.79 0.10
N ASN A 192 7.15 -26.54 0.57
CA ASN A 192 5.92 -25.87 0.95
C ASN A 192 5.10 -25.32 -0.22
N ASP A 193 5.74 -25.13 -1.38
CA ASP A 193 5.13 -24.57 -2.59
C ASP A 193 5.08 -25.57 -3.75
N PHE A 194 5.26 -26.87 -3.47
CA PHE A 194 5.16 -27.96 -4.46
C PHE A 194 6.01 -27.73 -5.72
N GLY A 195 7.24 -27.25 -5.50
CA GLY A 195 8.22 -26.96 -6.55
C GLY A 195 8.06 -25.60 -7.24
N VAL A 196 6.99 -24.85 -6.95
CA VAL A 196 6.78 -23.49 -7.48
C VAL A 196 7.61 -22.49 -6.69
N VAL A 197 8.19 -21.50 -7.36
CA VAL A 197 8.80 -20.35 -6.69
C VAL A 197 7.67 -19.38 -6.30
N SER A 198 7.42 -19.23 -5.00
CA SER A 198 6.37 -18.36 -4.46
C SER A 198 6.95 -17.09 -3.82
N PRO A 199 6.15 -16.00 -3.75
CA PRO A 199 6.53 -14.78 -3.02
C PRO A 199 6.98 -15.04 -1.58
N LYS A 200 6.24 -15.90 -0.86
CA LYS A 200 6.56 -16.24 0.54
C LYS A 200 7.84 -17.05 0.65
N GLY A 201 8.06 -18.00 -0.26
CA GLY A 201 9.25 -18.85 -0.28
C GLY A 201 10.54 -18.07 -0.53
N ILE A 202 10.52 -17.12 -1.48
CA ILE A 202 11.68 -16.26 -1.75
C ILE A 202 11.93 -15.26 -0.61
N SER A 203 10.86 -14.77 0.03
CA SER A 203 10.97 -13.89 1.19
C SER A 203 11.59 -14.63 2.38
N ARG A 204 11.20 -15.88 2.60
CA ARG A 204 11.77 -16.75 3.65
C ARG A 204 13.28 -16.95 3.47
N SER A 205 13.69 -17.37 2.28
CA SER A 205 15.11 -17.65 2.01
C SER A 205 15.96 -16.38 2.10
N PHE A 206 15.44 -15.28 1.55
CA PHE A 206 16.11 -13.99 1.60
C PHE A 206 16.24 -13.44 3.03
N ALA A 207 15.18 -13.48 3.83
CA ALA A 207 15.22 -13.10 5.25
C ALA A 207 16.26 -13.91 6.02
N HIS A 208 16.31 -15.23 5.81
CA HIS A 208 17.33 -16.11 6.41
C HIS A 208 18.75 -15.76 5.95
N TYR A 209 18.95 -15.46 4.67
CA TYR A 209 20.24 -15.02 4.16
C TYR A 209 20.66 -13.71 4.82
N ALA A 210 19.79 -12.69 4.78
CA ALA A 210 20.05 -11.36 5.30
C ALA A 210 20.35 -11.37 6.81
N ALA A 211 19.61 -12.16 7.60
CA ALA A 211 19.84 -12.30 9.04
C ALA A 211 21.21 -12.92 9.40
N ARG A 212 21.82 -13.70 8.49
CA ARG A 212 23.17 -14.28 8.70
C ARG A 212 24.30 -13.32 8.31
N HIS A 213 24.02 -12.32 7.47
CA HIS A 213 24.99 -11.39 6.92
C HIS A 213 24.82 -10.02 7.57
N LYS A 214 25.41 -9.84 8.76
CA LYS A 214 25.20 -8.64 9.60
C LYS A 214 25.67 -7.35 8.93
N GLU A 215 26.66 -7.43 8.04
CA GLU A 215 27.16 -6.33 7.23
C GLU A 215 26.08 -5.69 6.34
N LEU A 216 25.07 -6.48 5.96
CA LEU A 216 23.97 -6.03 5.12
C LEU A 216 22.94 -5.15 5.86
N ASN A 217 23.04 -5.03 7.19
CA ASN A 217 22.14 -4.21 8.02
C ASN A 217 20.66 -4.51 7.74
N TYR A 218 20.32 -5.80 7.76
CA TYR A 218 18.98 -6.30 7.49
C TYR A 218 17.92 -5.64 8.38
N ARG A 219 16.88 -5.12 7.74
CA ARG A 219 15.70 -4.55 8.40
C ARG A 219 14.43 -4.92 7.63
N VAL A 220 13.30 -4.88 8.33
CA VAL A 220 12.00 -5.17 7.74
C VAL A 220 11.07 -3.99 7.97
N LEU A 221 10.43 -3.54 6.90
CA LEU A 221 9.35 -2.56 6.95
C LEU A 221 8.02 -3.28 6.78
N HIS A 222 7.00 -2.81 7.51
CA HIS A 222 5.63 -3.21 7.29
C HIS A 222 4.78 -1.96 7.05
N LEU A 223 4.15 -1.92 5.88
CA LEU A 223 3.24 -0.87 5.47
C LEU A 223 1.83 -1.45 5.47
N ALA A 224 1.06 -1.13 6.50
CA ALA A 224 -0.33 -1.58 6.61
C ALA A 224 -1.17 -1.06 5.42
N GLN A 225 -2.20 -1.82 5.05
CA GLN A 225 -3.21 -1.35 4.10
C GLN A 225 -3.86 -0.08 4.65
N MET A 226 -4.03 0.92 3.79
CA MET A 226 -4.74 2.15 4.17
C MET A 226 -6.21 1.85 4.48
N PRO A 227 -6.81 2.51 5.48
CA PRO A 227 -8.22 2.36 5.76
C PRO A 227 -9.02 2.87 4.56
N GLY A 228 -10.07 2.13 4.18
CA GLY A 228 -10.75 2.34 2.90
C GLY A 228 -12.03 1.54 2.72
N ASP A 229 -12.62 1.64 1.53
CA ASP A 229 -13.75 0.84 1.04
C ASP A 229 -13.33 -0.55 0.51
N PHE A 230 -12.03 -0.82 0.47
CA PHE A 230 -11.48 -2.10 0.06
C PHE A 230 -11.58 -3.17 1.16
N PRO A 231 -11.75 -4.45 0.79
CA PRO A 231 -11.64 -5.54 1.75
C PRO A 231 -10.28 -5.56 2.45
N ALA A 232 -10.30 -5.89 3.74
CA ALA A 232 -9.09 -5.98 4.55
C ALA A 232 -8.11 -7.05 4.04
N SER A 233 -6.82 -6.76 4.18
CA SER A 233 -5.75 -7.63 3.70
C SER A 233 -5.66 -8.95 4.47
N ALA A 234 -5.50 -10.04 3.72
CA ALA A 234 -5.31 -11.37 4.26
C ALA A 234 -3.83 -11.75 4.34
N GLU A 235 -3.50 -12.73 5.18
CA GLU A 235 -2.11 -13.21 5.30
C GLU A 235 -1.66 -13.94 4.03
N VAL A 236 -0.39 -13.74 3.66
CA VAL A 236 0.27 -14.56 2.62
C VAL A 236 0.45 -15.98 3.11
N ARG A 237 0.08 -16.95 2.27
CA ARG A 237 0.20 -18.38 2.55
C ARG A 237 1.07 -19.10 1.54
N SER A 238 1.83 -20.08 2.03
CA SER A 238 2.41 -21.11 1.14
C SER A 238 1.31 -22.05 0.64
N ALA A 239 1.61 -22.85 -0.37
CA ALA A 239 0.64 -23.80 -0.90
C ALA A 239 0.20 -24.84 0.15
N THR A 240 1.13 -25.32 0.99
CA THR A 240 0.82 -26.19 2.13
C THR A 240 -0.06 -25.50 3.17
N GLU A 241 0.21 -24.25 3.54
CA GLU A 241 -0.62 -23.51 4.48
C GLU A 241 -2.04 -23.28 3.97
N LEU A 242 -2.17 -22.95 2.68
CA LEU A 242 -3.47 -22.77 2.04
C LEU A 242 -4.29 -24.07 2.06
N ALA A 243 -3.65 -25.22 1.78
CA ALA A 243 -4.30 -26.53 1.81
C ALA A 243 -4.96 -26.83 3.16
N PHE A 244 -4.34 -26.43 4.27
CA PHE A 244 -4.86 -26.68 5.62
C PHE A 244 -5.75 -25.56 6.19
N ARG A 245 -5.46 -24.29 5.88
CA ARG A 245 -6.14 -23.14 6.49
C ARG A 245 -7.41 -22.73 5.75
N SER A 246 -7.61 -23.22 4.53
CA SER A 246 -8.82 -22.94 3.76
C SER A 246 -9.78 -24.12 3.83
N LYS A 247 -11.02 -23.85 4.31
CA LYS A 247 -12.12 -24.83 4.29
C LYS A 247 -12.32 -25.44 2.89
N ARG A 248 -12.04 -24.67 1.84
CA ARG A 248 -12.20 -25.09 0.44
C ARG A 248 -11.25 -26.20 0.01
N PHE A 249 -10.05 -26.23 0.59
CA PHE A 249 -9.01 -27.20 0.23
C PHE A 249 -8.94 -28.36 1.22
N ILE A 250 -9.12 -28.09 2.53
CA ILE A 250 -9.04 -29.15 3.54
C ILE A 250 -10.21 -30.14 3.44
N LEU A 251 -11.43 -29.67 3.15
CA LEU A 251 -12.62 -30.54 3.09
C LEU A 251 -12.50 -31.61 1.99
N PRO A 252 -12.15 -31.29 0.73
CA PRO A 252 -11.89 -32.33 -0.28
C PRO A 252 -10.69 -33.21 0.08
N MET A 253 -9.66 -32.65 0.72
CA MET A 253 -8.43 -33.37 1.07
C MET A 253 -8.66 -34.45 2.13
N LEU A 254 -9.63 -34.29 3.04
CA LEU A 254 -9.99 -35.32 4.02
C LEU A 254 -10.47 -36.64 3.38
N TRP A 255 -10.97 -36.59 2.14
CA TRP A 255 -11.41 -37.76 1.38
C TRP A 255 -10.27 -38.39 0.56
N ARG A 256 -9.07 -37.78 0.60
CA ARG A 256 -7.85 -38.19 -0.10
C ARG A 256 -6.74 -38.46 0.91
N THR A 257 -6.78 -39.64 1.52
CA THR A 257 -5.98 -40.00 2.69
C THR A 257 -4.47 -39.94 2.46
N HIS A 258 -3.98 -40.34 1.29
CA HIS A 258 -2.54 -40.29 0.98
C HIS A 258 -2.02 -38.86 0.86
N GLU A 259 -2.72 -38.02 0.10
CA GLU A 259 -2.39 -36.60 -0.05
C GLU A 259 -2.48 -35.87 1.30
N PHE A 260 -3.51 -36.16 2.09
CA PHE A 260 -3.67 -35.59 3.43
C PHE A 260 -2.48 -35.90 4.33
N VAL A 261 -2.00 -37.15 4.37
CA VAL A 261 -0.83 -37.54 5.17
C VAL A 261 0.43 -36.84 4.68
N LEU A 262 0.69 -36.81 3.37
CA LEU A 262 1.86 -36.14 2.78
C LEU A 262 1.89 -34.64 3.10
N PHE A 263 0.76 -33.95 2.90
CA PHE A 263 0.67 -32.52 3.20
C PHE A 263 0.78 -32.27 4.69
N SER A 264 0.23 -33.14 5.54
CA SER A 264 0.28 -32.97 7.00
C SER A 264 1.71 -33.12 7.52
N ALA A 265 2.44 -34.11 7.02
CA ALA A 265 3.86 -34.28 7.34
C ALA A 265 4.66 -33.05 6.92
N THR A 266 4.46 -32.55 5.69
CA THR A 266 5.17 -31.36 5.19
C THR A 266 4.84 -30.12 6.03
N TYR A 267 3.55 -29.88 6.31
CA TYR A 267 3.07 -28.72 7.06
C TYR A 267 3.55 -28.70 8.53
N LEU A 268 3.80 -29.86 9.13
CA LEU A 268 4.33 -29.98 10.49
C LEU A 268 5.86 -29.89 10.56
N LEU A 269 6.57 -30.38 9.55
CA LEU A 269 8.04 -30.53 9.59
C LEU A 269 8.83 -29.31 9.12
N THR A 270 8.30 -28.50 8.19
CA THR A 270 9.12 -27.49 7.48
C THR A 270 9.18 -26.11 8.16
N GLY A 271 8.47 -25.92 9.27
CA GLY A 271 8.28 -24.62 9.92
C GLY A 271 7.44 -23.66 9.09
N ARG A 272 6.99 -22.55 9.69
CA ARG A 272 6.18 -21.53 9.00
C ARG A 272 6.86 -20.18 9.08
N PHE A 273 7.30 -19.71 7.92
CA PHE A 273 7.73 -18.32 7.78
C PHE A 273 6.54 -17.39 8.01
N ASN A 274 6.71 -16.38 8.86
CA ASN A 274 5.68 -15.38 9.09
C ASN A 274 6.31 -13.98 8.93
N PRO A 275 5.96 -13.26 7.86
CA PRO A 275 6.47 -11.90 7.62
C PRO A 275 6.27 -10.95 8.80
N GLN A 276 5.13 -11.05 9.50
CA GLN A 276 4.84 -10.23 10.68
C GLN A 276 5.81 -10.51 11.83
N LYS A 277 6.18 -11.78 12.05
CA LYS A 277 7.18 -12.13 13.08
C LYS A 277 8.58 -11.65 12.71
N GLU A 278 8.94 -11.74 11.44
CA GLU A 278 10.21 -11.18 10.95
C GLU A 278 10.26 -9.67 11.14
N PHE A 279 9.15 -8.97 10.84
CA PHE A 279 9.00 -7.56 11.13
C PHE A 279 9.16 -7.25 12.62
N GLU A 280 8.50 -8.00 13.50
CA GLU A 280 8.62 -7.80 14.95
C GLU A 280 10.06 -7.96 15.47
N HIS A 281 10.87 -8.84 14.87
CA HIS A 281 12.27 -9.03 15.24
C HIS A 281 13.24 -8.04 14.61
N HIS A 282 12.90 -7.48 13.43
CA HIS A 282 13.80 -6.68 12.60
C HIS A 282 13.21 -5.32 12.20
N ALA A 283 12.27 -4.80 12.99
CA ALA A 283 11.47 -3.63 12.65
C ALA A 283 12.34 -2.41 12.35
N ALA A 284 12.15 -1.82 11.16
CA ALA A 284 12.75 -0.54 10.81
C ALA A 284 12.02 0.66 11.45
N SER A 285 10.79 0.46 11.91
CA SER A 285 9.92 1.50 12.49
C SER A 285 9.05 0.91 13.61
N ALA A 286 8.85 1.67 14.68
CA ALA A 286 8.01 1.24 15.79
C ALA A 286 6.52 1.35 15.45
N VAL A 287 5.77 0.26 15.67
CA VAL A 287 4.29 0.27 15.65
C VAL A 287 3.72 0.96 16.90
N GLY A 288 4.55 1.27 17.90
CA GLY A 288 4.12 1.89 19.16
C GLY A 288 3.66 0.87 20.21
N ALA A 289 3.83 1.22 21.48
CA ALA A 289 3.46 0.38 22.61
C ALA A 289 1.94 0.39 22.87
N PRO A 290 1.36 -0.69 23.42
CA PRO A 290 -0.08 -0.74 23.73
C PRO A 290 -0.57 0.43 24.58
N GLU A 291 0.25 0.94 25.50
CA GLU A 291 -0.05 2.07 26.39
C GLU A 291 -0.23 3.37 25.60
N GLN A 292 0.61 3.62 24.59
CA GLN A 292 0.50 4.81 23.72
C GLN A 292 -0.82 4.76 22.93
N TRP A 293 -1.15 3.60 22.36
CA TRP A 293 -2.42 3.41 21.65
C TRP A 293 -3.65 3.48 22.55
N ASN A 294 -3.54 3.08 23.82
CA ASN A 294 -4.61 3.26 24.81
C ASN A 294 -4.80 4.76 25.10
N ALA A 295 -3.73 5.53 25.24
CA ALA A 295 -3.81 6.97 25.47
C ALA A 295 -4.53 7.69 24.32
N TYR A 296 -4.18 7.39 23.06
CA TYR A 296 -4.90 7.94 21.90
C TYR A 296 -6.35 7.50 21.82
N ARG A 297 -6.68 6.26 22.22
CA ARG A 297 -8.08 5.83 22.33
C ARG A 297 -8.85 6.67 23.35
N SER A 298 -8.27 6.93 24.52
CA SER A 298 -8.90 7.80 25.51
C SER A 298 -9.07 9.24 25.00
N GLU A 299 -8.05 9.81 24.35
CA GLU A 299 -8.13 11.16 23.75
C GLU A 299 -9.19 11.21 22.64
N TYR A 300 -9.25 10.19 21.78
CA TYR A 300 -10.26 10.05 20.73
C TYR A 300 -11.70 10.01 21.29
N GLU A 301 -11.93 9.27 22.39
CA GLU A 301 -13.25 9.26 23.04
C GLU A 301 -13.64 10.64 23.61
N HIS A 302 -12.67 11.45 24.06
CA HIS A 302 -12.93 12.83 24.45
C HIS A 302 -13.30 13.73 23.26
N LEU A 303 -12.68 13.52 22.08
CA LEU A 303 -12.98 14.29 20.86
C LEU A 303 -14.40 14.07 20.35
N LEU A 304 -14.94 12.85 20.49
CA LEU A 304 -16.27 12.53 20.02
C LEU A 304 -17.36 13.32 20.76
N SER A 305 -17.11 13.73 22.01
CA SER A 305 -18.13 14.27 22.93
C SER A 305 -19.44 13.45 22.87
N ASP A 306 -20.60 13.94 23.31
CA ASP A 306 -21.85 13.17 23.21
C ASP A 306 -22.47 13.16 21.80
N ASP A 307 -21.68 13.48 20.77
CA ASP A 307 -22.12 13.53 19.38
C ASP A 307 -22.31 12.11 18.80
N ALA A 308 -23.57 11.71 18.67
CA ALA A 308 -23.95 10.41 18.15
C ALA A 308 -23.66 10.24 16.65
N GLU A 309 -23.57 11.32 15.88
CA GLU A 309 -23.30 11.27 14.44
C GLU A 309 -21.81 11.09 14.18
N LEU A 310 -20.95 11.80 14.91
CA LEU A 310 -19.49 11.61 14.82
C LEU A 310 -19.08 10.17 15.18
N ARG A 311 -19.77 9.53 16.13
CA ARG A 311 -19.52 8.12 16.49
C ARG A 311 -19.85 7.12 15.38
N LYS A 312 -20.75 7.48 14.45
CA LYS A 312 -21.14 6.64 13.32
C LYS A 312 -20.22 6.78 12.12
N LEU A 313 -19.31 7.77 12.12
CA LEU A 313 -18.36 7.99 11.04
C LEU A 313 -17.42 6.80 10.88
N SER A 314 -17.16 6.47 9.63
CA SER A 314 -16.17 5.48 9.24
C SER A 314 -15.68 5.81 7.84
N ILE A 315 -14.44 5.42 7.55
CA ILE A 315 -13.87 5.62 6.21
C ILE A 315 -14.73 4.99 5.10
N PRO A 316 -15.25 3.75 5.22
CA PRO A 316 -16.14 3.20 4.19
C PRO A 316 -17.37 4.05 3.90
N LYS A 317 -17.96 4.69 4.92
CA LYS A 317 -19.12 5.59 4.72
C LYS A 317 -18.72 6.92 4.08
N ILE A 318 -17.56 7.46 4.46
CA ILE A 318 -17.02 8.68 3.83
C ILE A 318 -16.70 8.41 2.37
N ALA A 319 -16.03 7.30 2.07
CA ALA A 319 -15.79 6.86 0.70
C ALA A 319 -17.13 6.75 -0.06
N GLU A 320 -18.08 6.00 0.48
CA GLU A 320 -19.43 5.87 -0.13
C GLU A 320 -20.10 7.23 -0.38
N GLU A 321 -20.10 8.15 0.58
CA GLU A 321 -20.68 9.51 0.45
C GLU A 321 -19.95 10.32 -0.64
N TYR A 322 -18.62 10.26 -0.67
CA TYR A 322 -17.79 11.09 -1.55
C TYR A 322 -17.81 10.53 -2.98
N ASP A 323 -17.76 9.20 -3.12
CA ASP A 323 -17.75 8.49 -4.39
C ASP A 323 -19.14 8.55 -5.08
N GLN A 324 -20.25 8.66 -4.32
CA GLN A 324 -21.62 8.74 -4.87
C GLN A 324 -21.95 10.07 -5.54
N HIS A 325 -21.33 11.17 -5.09
CA HIS A 325 -21.79 12.52 -5.41
C HIS A 325 -20.78 13.37 -6.17
N ALA A 326 -19.51 12.95 -6.24
CA ALA A 326 -18.42 13.82 -6.69
C ALA A 326 -17.50 13.16 -7.72
N ALA A 327 -16.99 13.97 -8.66
CA ALA A 327 -15.79 13.62 -9.39
C ALA A 327 -14.59 13.85 -8.47
N ILE A 328 -13.95 12.77 -8.01
CA ILE A 328 -12.62 12.87 -7.42
C ILE A 328 -11.66 13.28 -8.54
N ASP A 329 -10.94 14.37 -8.31
CA ASP A 329 -9.96 14.91 -9.26
C ASP A 329 -8.56 14.94 -8.61
N VAL A 330 -7.55 14.77 -9.44
CA VAL A 330 -6.15 14.91 -9.03
C VAL A 330 -5.54 15.99 -9.90
N ASP A 331 -5.20 17.11 -9.27
CA ASP A 331 -4.75 18.28 -10.00
C ASP A 331 -3.33 18.11 -10.57
N SER A 332 -2.86 19.13 -11.29
CA SER A 332 -1.53 19.11 -11.92
C SER A 332 -0.36 18.95 -10.92
N THR A 333 -0.56 19.32 -9.65
CA THR A 333 0.44 19.15 -8.58
C THR A 333 0.43 17.73 -8.00
N GLY A 334 -0.62 16.95 -8.29
CA GLY A 334 -0.84 15.62 -7.69
C GLY A 334 -1.73 15.67 -6.45
N SER A 335 -2.23 16.84 -6.05
CA SER A 335 -3.13 16.97 -4.91
C SER A 335 -4.51 16.44 -5.26
N SER A 336 -5.09 15.63 -4.38
CA SER A 336 -6.37 14.95 -4.59
C SER A 336 -7.51 15.75 -3.96
N TRP A 337 -8.61 15.91 -4.68
CA TRP A 337 -9.75 16.74 -4.28
C TRP A 337 -11.06 16.03 -4.53
N VAL A 338 -12.06 16.36 -3.71
CA VAL A 338 -13.46 15.98 -3.94
C VAL A 338 -14.37 17.20 -3.84
N GLN A 339 -15.44 17.19 -4.63
CA GLN A 339 -16.46 18.24 -4.71
C GLN A 339 -17.83 17.67 -4.35
N ILE A 340 -18.33 18.00 -3.16
CA ILE A 340 -19.59 17.48 -2.64
C ILE A 340 -20.69 18.51 -2.89
N PRO A 341 -21.76 18.17 -3.62
CA PRO A 341 -22.92 19.04 -3.78
C PRO A 341 -23.58 19.31 -2.41
N ASP A 342 -23.92 20.57 -2.13
CA ASP A 342 -24.66 21.02 -0.95
C ASP A 342 -25.74 22.04 -1.35
N GLU A 343 -26.73 22.29 -0.49
CA GLU A 343 -27.87 23.18 -0.75
C GLU A 343 -27.46 24.63 -1.09
N GLY A 344 -26.25 25.04 -0.70
CA GLY A 344 -25.65 26.35 -0.98
C GLY A 344 -24.58 26.38 -2.09
N GLY A 345 -24.29 25.26 -2.75
CA GLY A 345 -23.21 25.14 -3.75
C GLY A 345 -22.36 23.87 -3.55
N ALA A 346 -21.28 23.72 -4.31
CA ALA A 346 -20.36 22.60 -4.12
C ALA A 346 -19.34 22.94 -3.00
N ARG A 347 -19.20 22.05 -2.03
CA ARG A 347 -18.18 22.09 -0.98
C ARG A 347 -16.99 21.25 -1.42
N ARG A 348 -15.80 21.86 -1.40
CA ARG A 348 -14.56 21.21 -1.80
C ARG A 348 -13.80 20.73 -0.58
N VAL A 349 -13.20 19.55 -0.61
CA VAL A 349 -12.26 19.12 0.43
C VAL A 349 -11.06 18.39 -0.18
N GLY A 350 -9.88 18.68 0.35
CA GLY A 350 -8.63 18.00 0.03
C GLY A 350 -8.57 16.61 0.65
N LEU A 351 -8.04 15.63 -0.09
CA LEU A 351 -8.01 14.22 0.30
C LEU A 351 -6.62 13.72 0.70
N ASP A 352 -5.61 14.59 0.68
CA ASP A 352 -4.23 14.26 1.04
C ASP A 352 -3.73 15.10 2.22
N ALA A 353 -2.63 14.63 2.81
CA ALA A 353 -2.07 15.25 4.01
C ALA A 353 -1.60 16.70 3.81
N SER A 354 -1.35 17.12 2.56
CA SER A 354 -0.88 18.48 2.25
C SER A 354 -2.02 19.48 2.05
N ASN A 355 -3.18 19.03 1.56
CA ASN A 355 -4.26 19.93 1.16
C ASN A 355 -5.53 19.81 2.02
N VAL A 356 -5.65 18.79 2.88
CA VAL A 356 -6.86 18.58 3.72
C VAL A 356 -7.20 19.80 4.60
N LEU A 357 -6.20 20.56 5.03
CA LEU A 357 -6.37 21.81 5.82
C LEU A 357 -6.07 23.08 5.01
N SER A 358 -6.01 22.99 3.69
CA SER A 358 -5.81 24.18 2.85
C SER A 358 -6.98 25.16 2.97
N THR A 359 -6.78 26.39 2.51
CA THR A 359 -7.83 27.42 2.48
C THR A 359 -9.00 27.06 1.57
N ASP A 360 -8.76 26.21 0.58
CA ASP A 360 -9.77 25.77 -0.39
C ASP A 360 -10.52 24.52 0.08
N SER A 361 -10.10 23.94 1.22
CA SER A 361 -10.76 22.80 1.84
C SER A 361 -11.81 23.25 2.83
N ASP A 362 -12.97 22.61 2.77
CA ASP A 362 -14.01 22.69 3.78
C ASP A 362 -13.53 22.01 5.07
N HIS A 363 -13.34 22.80 6.12
CA HIS A 363 -12.75 22.32 7.37
C HIS A 363 -13.65 21.37 8.15
N GLU A 364 -14.97 21.41 7.96
CA GLU A 364 -15.88 20.45 8.58
C GLU A 364 -15.75 19.08 7.92
N LEU A 365 -15.74 19.04 6.58
CA LEU A 365 -15.52 17.80 5.84
C LEU A 365 -14.13 17.23 6.12
N ALA A 366 -13.09 18.09 6.16
CA ALA A 366 -11.73 17.70 6.51
C ALA A 366 -11.65 17.05 7.89
N TYR A 367 -12.31 17.64 8.90
CA TYR A 367 -12.39 17.08 10.25
C TYR A 367 -13.04 15.69 10.24
N ARG A 368 -14.15 15.50 9.50
CA ARG A 368 -14.81 14.18 9.36
C ARG A 368 -13.87 13.12 8.79
N VAL A 369 -13.11 13.43 7.73
CA VAL A 369 -12.14 12.51 7.12
C VAL A 369 -11.06 12.11 8.13
N LEU A 370 -10.43 13.09 8.77
CA LEU A 370 -9.35 12.86 9.73
C LEU A 370 -9.82 12.08 10.96
N LEU A 371 -11.02 12.40 11.47
CA LEU A 371 -11.62 11.71 12.60
C LEU A 371 -11.93 10.25 12.26
N ALA A 372 -12.53 9.99 11.10
CA ALA A 372 -12.83 8.64 10.64
C ALA A 372 -11.56 7.81 10.38
N LYS A 373 -10.50 8.43 9.85
CA LYS A 373 -9.19 7.79 9.67
C LYS A 373 -8.59 7.39 11.01
N ALA A 374 -8.56 8.31 11.98
CA ALA A 374 -8.07 8.02 13.32
C ALA A 374 -8.87 6.87 13.98
N ALA A 375 -10.20 6.89 13.83
CA ALA A 375 -11.07 5.80 14.31
C ALA A 375 -10.69 4.45 13.71
N ALA A 376 -10.37 4.41 12.42
CA ALA A 376 -10.00 3.18 11.73
C ALA A 376 -8.68 2.62 12.27
N GLU A 377 -7.64 3.46 12.41
CA GLU A 377 -6.34 3.04 12.94
C GLU A 377 -6.40 2.57 14.40
N LEU A 378 -7.19 3.27 15.24
CA LEU A 378 -7.36 2.92 16.65
C LEU A 378 -8.14 1.60 16.85
N LYS A 379 -9.02 1.24 15.90
CA LYS A 379 -9.75 -0.04 15.89
C LYS A 379 -8.95 -1.18 15.25
N SER A 380 -7.97 -0.87 14.41
CA SER A 380 -7.12 -1.87 13.75
C SER A 380 -6.30 -2.68 14.75
N SER A 381 -6.03 -3.94 14.41
CA SER A 381 -5.07 -4.77 15.16
C SER A 381 -3.63 -4.29 14.91
N ALA A 382 -2.68 -4.68 15.77
CA ALA A 382 -1.28 -4.27 15.63
C ALA A 382 -0.66 -4.61 14.26
N ARG A 383 -1.11 -5.70 13.62
CA ARG A 383 -0.70 -6.05 12.26
C ARG A 383 -1.26 -5.06 11.23
N ASN A 384 -2.52 -4.67 11.35
CA ASN A 384 -3.21 -3.89 10.32
C ASN A 384 -3.15 -2.37 10.59
N ARG A 385 -2.23 -1.94 11.45
CA ARG A 385 -2.11 -0.54 11.87
C ARG A 385 -0.84 0.05 11.28
N GLU A 386 -0.90 1.33 10.92
CA GLU A 386 0.29 2.06 10.49
C GLU A 386 1.32 2.25 11.62
N SER A 387 2.50 2.77 11.26
CA SER A 387 3.52 3.09 12.27
C SER A 387 3.03 4.20 13.20
N LEU A 388 3.49 4.19 14.45
CA LEU A 388 3.06 5.23 15.39
C LEU A 388 3.43 6.63 14.90
N ALA A 389 4.59 6.78 14.27
CA ALA A 389 5.03 8.06 13.73
C ALA A 389 4.15 8.57 12.58
N ASP A 390 3.58 7.68 11.77
CA ASP A 390 2.65 8.06 10.69
C ASP A 390 1.31 8.52 11.30
N PHE A 391 0.79 7.73 12.25
CA PHE A 391 -0.42 8.05 12.98
C PHE A 391 -0.30 9.39 13.72
N GLU A 392 0.82 9.65 14.40
CA GLU A 392 1.07 10.91 15.11
C GLU A 392 1.07 12.14 14.17
N ARG A 393 1.50 11.98 12.91
CA ARG A 393 1.43 13.07 11.93
C ARG A 393 -0.02 13.35 11.54
N ASP A 394 -0.82 12.31 11.34
CA ASP A 394 -2.24 12.46 11.02
C ASP A 394 -3.07 12.92 12.22
N TRP A 395 -2.68 12.52 13.43
CA TRP A 395 -3.28 13.00 14.67
C TRP A 395 -3.11 14.51 14.84
N LYS A 396 -1.95 15.06 14.45
CA LYS A 396 -1.72 16.52 14.45
C LYS A 396 -2.65 17.24 13.47
N LEU A 397 -2.89 16.67 12.29
CA LEU A 397 -3.87 17.22 11.34
C LEU A 397 -5.28 17.19 11.93
N LEU A 398 -5.65 16.11 12.63
CA LEU A 398 -6.94 16.01 13.33
C LEU A 398 -7.08 17.10 14.41
N GLN A 399 -6.06 17.31 15.24
CA GLN A 399 -6.07 18.36 16.26
C GLN A 399 -6.16 19.77 15.63
N GLN A 400 -5.46 20.01 14.52
CA GLN A 400 -5.51 21.29 13.80
C GLN A 400 -6.88 21.55 13.16
N SER A 401 -7.49 20.54 12.52
CA SER A 401 -8.84 20.67 11.95
C SER A 401 -9.91 20.95 13.02
N GLN A 402 -9.76 20.39 14.23
CA GLN A 402 -10.67 20.70 15.33
C GLN A 402 -10.62 22.18 15.73
N LEU A 403 -9.43 22.78 15.78
CA LEU A 403 -9.25 24.20 16.09
C LEU A 403 -9.86 25.08 15.00
N ALA A 404 -9.58 24.76 13.72
CA ALA A 404 -10.10 25.50 12.58
C ALA A 404 -11.64 25.46 12.50
N ARG A 405 -12.26 24.35 12.90
CA ARG A 405 -13.72 24.24 13.02
C ARG A 405 -14.28 25.19 14.09
N GLY A 406 -13.60 25.30 15.23
CA GLY A 406 -14.01 26.18 16.33
C GLY A 406 -13.97 27.67 15.98
N GLU A 407 -13.03 28.08 15.12
CA GLU A 407 -12.91 29.47 14.65
C GLU A 407 -14.00 29.86 13.63
N ASN A 408 -14.45 28.92 12.80
CA ASN A 408 -15.55 29.15 11.84
C ASN A 408 -16.95 29.10 12.47
N ALA A 409 -17.08 28.64 13.72
CA ALA A 409 -18.36 28.59 14.45
C ALA A 409 -18.80 29.92 15.11
N SER A 410 -18.17 31.07 14.78
CA SER A 410 -18.63 32.40 15.22
C SER A 410 -18.32 33.47 14.18
N PRO A 411 -19.35 34.10 13.57
CA PRO A 411 -20.02 35.24 14.22
C PRO A 411 -21.55 35.33 14.05
N ALA A 412 -22.26 34.26 13.68
CA ALA A 412 -23.72 34.33 13.45
C ALA A 412 -24.59 34.20 14.72
N ASP A 413 -24.11 33.54 15.78
CA ASP A 413 -24.93 33.26 16.97
C ASP A 413 -24.97 34.37 18.03
N ASN A 414 -24.21 35.46 17.85
CA ASN A 414 -24.24 36.60 18.77
C ASN A 414 -25.17 37.74 18.32
N ALA A 415 -25.86 37.63 17.17
CA ALA A 415 -26.74 38.69 16.67
C ALA A 415 -28.18 38.63 17.23
N THR A 416 -28.58 37.55 17.90
CA THR A 416 -29.96 37.37 18.39
C THR A 416 -30.15 37.72 19.87
N ALA A 417 -29.08 38.08 20.59
CA ALA A 417 -29.14 38.38 22.03
C ALA A 417 -29.23 39.89 22.36
N THR A 418 -29.18 40.80 21.38
CA THR A 418 -29.10 42.25 21.63
C THR A 418 -30.36 43.05 21.28
N LEU A 419 -31.47 42.39 20.89
CA LEU A 419 -32.72 43.08 20.51
C LEU A 419 -33.86 42.96 21.52
N THR A 420 -33.67 42.30 22.68
CA THR A 420 -34.71 42.16 23.72
C THR A 420 -34.49 42.97 25.00
N SER A 421 -33.49 43.85 25.07
CA SER A 421 -33.23 44.67 26.29
C SER A 421 -33.66 46.14 26.21
N ASN A 422 -34.29 46.59 25.12
CA ASN A 422 -34.77 47.98 25.00
C ASN A 422 -36.29 48.06 24.76
N GLN A 423 -37.09 47.45 25.63
CA GLN A 423 -38.46 47.89 25.93
C GLN A 423 -38.82 47.53 27.37
N GLN A 424 -38.55 48.46 28.29
CA GLN A 424 -39.29 48.62 29.55
C GLN A 424 -39.33 50.10 29.93
#